data_AF-A0A6H5IK00-F1
#
_entry.id   AF-A0A6H5IK00-F1
#
_cell.length_a   1.000
_cell.length_b   1.000
_cell.length_c   1.000
_cell.angle_alpha   90.00
_cell.angle_beta   90.00
_cell.angle_gamma   90.00
#
_symmetry.space_group_name_H-M   'P 1'
#
loop_
_entity.id
_entity.type
_entity.pdbx_description
1 polymer ?
#
loop_
_entity_poly.entity_id
_entity_poly.type
_entity_poly.pdbx_seq_one_letter_code
_entity_poly.pdbx_strand_id
1 'polypeptide(L)'
;MPNIGGPRSSRRRLYASVVDSIFFYGAPAWSEAAKTHDYVHRAASIHRRACLRVICGFCSISQEASYVLASISPLELLIDECSRMYHRRLENVGSEERARTIEKWQAEWARSTKSRWTHRLIPNIIPWIERRHGEANYHLTQLLTGHGCFRSYLCRTNNDTSDRCPAIRGGKRGAPLPLSRALGT
;
A
#
# COMPACT_ATOMS: atom_id res chain seq x y z
N MET A 1 -2.27 -18.45 -2.88
CA MET A 1 -0.91 -18.16 -3.36
C MET A 1 0.04 -17.99 -2.17
N PRO A 2 1.11 -18.81 -2.07
CA PRO A 2 2.09 -18.71 -1.00
C PRO A 2 2.85 -17.37 -1.07
N ASN A 3 3.34 -16.86 0.06
CA ASN A 3 4.09 -15.60 0.09
C ASN A 3 5.55 -15.77 -0.35
N ILE A 4 6.15 -16.94 -0.07
CA ILE A 4 7.51 -17.33 -0.45
C ILE A 4 7.41 -18.43 -1.51
N GLY A 5 8.30 -18.41 -2.52
CA GLY A 5 8.35 -19.43 -3.58
C GLY A 5 7.17 -19.38 -4.58
N GLY A 6 6.27 -18.41 -4.46
CA GLY A 6 5.16 -18.21 -5.38
C GLY A 6 5.49 -17.28 -6.56
N PRO A 7 4.48 -16.95 -7.39
CA PRO A 7 4.67 -16.06 -8.53
C PRO A 7 5.15 -14.66 -8.13
N ARG A 8 5.90 -14.04 -9.05
CA ARG A 8 6.34 -12.63 -9.00
C ARG A 8 5.16 -11.66 -8.94
N SER A 9 5.34 -10.51 -8.29
CA SER A 9 4.31 -9.47 -8.08
C SER A 9 3.66 -9.00 -9.38
N SER A 10 4.41 -8.95 -10.48
CA SER A 10 3.90 -8.67 -11.83
C SER A 10 2.80 -9.64 -12.25
N ARG A 11 3.05 -10.95 -12.14
CA ARG A 11 2.04 -12.00 -12.41
C ARG A 11 0.86 -11.93 -11.43
N ARG A 12 1.12 -11.57 -10.17
CA ARG A 12 0.04 -11.42 -9.17
C ARG A 12 -0.88 -10.26 -9.50
N ARG A 13 -0.33 -9.19 -10.05
CA ARG A 13 -1.08 -8.00 -10.47
C ARG A 13 -2.05 -8.29 -11.59
N LEU A 14 -1.73 -9.24 -12.48
CA LEU A 14 -2.67 -9.74 -13.47
C LEU A 14 -3.92 -10.38 -12.83
N TYR A 15 -3.76 -11.09 -11.72
CA TYR A 15 -4.93 -11.61 -10.97
C TYR A 15 -5.68 -10.49 -10.25
N ALA A 16 -4.97 -9.49 -9.73
CA ALA A 16 -5.61 -8.31 -9.14
C ALA A 16 -6.42 -7.53 -10.20
N SER A 17 -5.92 -7.38 -11.43
CA SER A 17 -6.66 -6.69 -12.50
C SER A 17 -7.96 -7.42 -12.89
N VAL A 18 -8.04 -8.74 -12.71
CA VAL A 18 -9.31 -9.47 -12.87
C VAL A 18 -10.30 -9.08 -11.78
N VAL A 19 -9.83 -8.97 -10.53
CA VAL A 19 -10.66 -8.48 -9.41
C VAL A 19 -11.13 -7.04 -9.68
N ASP A 20 -10.24 -6.19 -10.16
CA ASP A 20 -10.54 -4.81 -10.56
C ASP A 20 -11.61 -4.78 -11.66
N SER A 21 -11.48 -5.61 -12.70
CA SER A 21 -12.49 -5.68 -13.76
C SER A 21 -13.88 -6.09 -13.26
N ILE A 22 -13.97 -6.96 -12.24
CA ILE A 22 -15.24 -7.37 -11.63
C ILE A 22 -15.87 -6.20 -10.88
N PHE A 23 -15.08 -5.45 -10.10
CA PHE A 23 -15.58 -4.25 -9.44
C PHE A 23 -16.04 -3.21 -10.47
N PHE A 24 -15.23 -2.96 -11.49
CA PHE A 24 -15.43 -1.81 -12.37
C PHE A 24 -16.39 -2.06 -13.54
N TYR A 25 -16.71 -3.32 -13.86
CA TYR A 25 -17.68 -3.65 -14.93
C TYR A 25 -19.02 -2.92 -14.75
N GLY A 26 -19.50 -2.81 -13.51
CA GLY A 26 -20.74 -2.13 -13.16
C GLY A 26 -20.54 -0.80 -12.42
N ALA A 27 -19.31 -0.30 -12.26
CA ALA A 27 -19.02 0.83 -11.37
C ALA A 27 -19.94 2.05 -11.56
N PRO A 28 -20.26 2.50 -12.79
CA PRO A 28 -21.18 3.63 -12.97
C PRO A 28 -22.55 3.41 -12.32
N ALA A 29 -23.09 2.19 -12.38
CA ALA A 29 -24.42 1.86 -11.85
C ALA A 29 -24.47 1.81 -10.32
N TRP A 30 -23.37 1.42 -9.66
CA TRP A 30 -23.30 1.33 -8.20
C TRP A 30 -22.40 2.40 -7.54
N SER A 31 -21.88 3.34 -8.32
CA SER A 31 -21.04 4.45 -7.81
C SER A 31 -21.77 5.31 -6.76
N GLU A 32 -23.08 5.49 -6.91
CA GLU A 32 -23.90 6.17 -5.91
C GLU A 32 -24.02 5.35 -4.62
N ALA A 33 -24.26 4.04 -4.74
CA ALA A 33 -24.29 3.13 -3.60
C ALA A 33 -22.94 3.07 -2.89
N ALA A 34 -21.84 3.27 -3.63
CA ALA A 34 -20.49 3.35 -3.08
C ALA A 34 -20.26 4.58 -2.19
N LYS A 35 -21.15 5.58 -2.18
CA LYS A 35 -21.08 6.65 -1.17
C LYS A 35 -21.46 6.17 0.23
N THR A 36 -22.16 5.03 0.32
CA THR A 36 -22.51 4.40 1.59
C THR A 36 -21.32 3.61 2.14
N HIS A 37 -20.84 4.03 3.31
CA HIS A 37 -19.62 3.50 3.93
C HIS A 37 -19.60 1.97 4.07
N ASP A 38 -20.71 1.35 4.48
CA ASP A 38 -20.75 -0.09 4.77
C ASP A 38 -20.55 -0.99 3.54
N TYR A 39 -21.14 -0.61 2.41
CA TYR A 39 -21.01 -1.38 1.16
C TYR A 39 -19.58 -1.32 0.64
N VAL A 40 -19.01 -0.11 0.63
CA VAL A 40 -17.64 0.10 0.18
C VAL A 40 -16.64 -0.55 1.10
N HIS A 41 -16.82 -0.49 2.42
CA HIS A 41 -15.87 -1.08 3.34
C HIS A 41 -15.70 -2.60 3.11
N ARG A 42 -16.79 -3.31 2.80
CA ARG A 42 -16.75 -4.74 2.44
C ARG A 42 -16.01 -4.97 1.12
N ALA A 43 -16.31 -4.16 0.09
CA ALA A 43 -15.65 -4.25 -1.20
C ALA A 43 -14.14 -3.92 -1.11
N ALA A 44 -13.80 -2.86 -0.37
CA ALA A 44 -12.43 -2.43 -0.08
C ALA A 44 -11.66 -3.51 0.69
N SER A 45 -12.31 -4.23 1.60
CA SER A 45 -11.70 -5.38 2.29
C SER A 45 -11.31 -6.51 1.32
N ILE A 46 -12.12 -6.78 0.29
CA ILE A 46 -11.81 -7.76 -0.76
C ILE A 46 -10.68 -7.23 -1.66
N HIS A 47 -10.78 -5.98 -2.11
CA HIS A 47 -9.75 -5.36 -2.96
C HIS A 47 -8.39 -5.29 -2.24
N ARG A 48 -8.40 -5.00 -0.93
CA ARG A 48 -7.22 -5.08 -0.07
C ARG A 48 -6.62 -6.48 -0.04
N ARG A 49 -7.42 -7.54 0.00
CA ARG A 49 -6.89 -8.92 -0.06
C ARG A 49 -6.16 -9.18 -1.37
N ALA A 50 -6.64 -8.66 -2.49
CA ALA A 50 -5.92 -8.74 -3.76
C ALA A 50 -4.56 -8.02 -3.68
N CYS A 51 -4.56 -6.77 -3.17
CA CYS A 51 -3.33 -5.99 -2.98
C CYS A 51 -2.31 -6.70 -2.07
N LEU A 52 -2.76 -7.25 -0.93
CA LEU A 52 -1.91 -8.04 -0.03
C LEU A 52 -1.29 -9.25 -0.73
N ARG A 53 -2.02 -9.91 -1.63
CA ARG A 53 -1.46 -11.02 -2.42
C ARG A 53 -0.43 -10.53 -3.41
N VAL A 54 -0.63 -9.38 -4.06
CA VAL A 54 0.33 -8.76 -4.99
C VAL A 54 1.67 -8.50 -4.31
N ILE A 55 1.64 -7.95 -3.10
CA ILE A 55 2.85 -7.59 -2.35
C ILE A 55 3.39 -8.73 -1.48
N CYS A 56 2.78 -9.92 -1.49
CA CYS A 56 3.09 -11.01 -0.55
C CYS A 56 3.03 -10.58 0.93
N GLY A 57 2.11 -9.68 1.27
CA GLY A 57 2.00 -9.03 2.57
C GLY A 57 1.20 -9.83 3.59
N PHE A 58 1.41 -9.54 4.87
CA PHE A 58 0.58 -10.07 5.95
C PHE A 58 -0.76 -9.33 6.05
N CYS A 59 -1.76 -10.01 6.61
CA CYS A 59 -3.08 -9.43 6.86
C CYS A 59 -3.09 -8.31 7.90
N SER A 60 -1.98 -8.03 8.61
CA SER A 60 -1.86 -6.92 9.55
C SER A 60 -1.40 -5.60 8.91
N ILE A 61 -0.96 -5.62 7.65
CA ILE A 61 -0.55 -4.40 6.92
C ILE A 61 -1.79 -3.53 6.68
N SER A 62 -1.73 -2.22 6.95
CA SER A 62 -2.88 -1.33 6.73
C SER A 62 -3.38 -1.35 5.27
N GLN A 63 -4.63 -0.93 5.07
CA GLN A 63 -5.20 -0.82 3.73
C GLN A 63 -4.41 0.18 2.87
N GLU A 64 -4.08 1.31 3.46
CA GLU A 64 -3.39 2.45 2.86
C GLU A 64 -1.99 2.04 2.36
N ALA A 65 -1.21 1.35 3.20
CA ALA A 65 0.09 0.81 2.76
C ALA A 65 -0.04 -0.30 1.72
N SER A 66 -1.10 -1.12 1.80
CA SER A 66 -1.29 -2.20 0.83
C SER A 66 -1.50 -1.67 -0.59
N TYR A 67 -2.27 -0.58 -0.74
CA TYR A 67 -2.48 0.09 -2.01
C TYR A 67 -1.20 0.71 -2.56
N VAL A 68 -0.47 1.47 -1.74
CA VAL A 68 0.80 2.10 -2.15
C VAL A 68 1.80 1.04 -2.60
N LEU A 69 2.04 0.00 -1.79
CA LEU A 69 3.03 -1.03 -2.11
C LEU A 69 2.63 -1.87 -3.32
N ALA A 70 1.34 -2.13 -3.53
CA ALA A 70 0.83 -2.82 -4.71
C ALA A 70 0.87 -1.93 -5.97
N SER A 71 1.03 -0.62 -5.81
CA SER A 71 0.85 0.40 -6.84
C SER A 71 -0.53 0.30 -7.50
N ILE A 72 -1.56 0.09 -6.68
CA ILE A 72 -2.98 0.02 -7.09
C ILE A 72 -3.71 1.10 -6.30
N SER A 73 -4.45 1.97 -6.99
CA SER A 73 -5.20 3.04 -6.35
C SER A 73 -6.28 2.49 -5.40
N PRO A 74 -6.64 3.21 -4.32
CA PRO A 74 -7.74 2.84 -3.44
C PRO A 74 -9.04 2.58 -4.22
N LEU A 75 -9.81 1.58 -3.76
CA LEU A 75 -11.03 1.14 -4.46
C LEU A 75 -12.01 2.29 -4.72
N GLU A 76 -12.24 3.11 -3.70
CA GLU A 76 -13.16 4.25 -3.73
C GLU A 76 -12.81 5.25 -4.82
N LEU A 77 -11.53 5.59 -4.91
CA LEU A 77 -11.03 6.52 -5.92
C LEU A 77 -11.15 5.94 -7.33
N LEU A 78 -10.97 4.62 -7.49
CA LEU A 78 -11.15 3.96 -8.77
C LEU A 78 -12.62 3.88 -9.20
N ILE A 79 -13.56 3.62 -8.28
CA ILE A 79 -15.00 3.64 -8.60
C ILE A 79 -15.41 5.04 -9.08
N ASP A 80 -14.95 6.07 -8.36
CA ASP A 80 -15.18 7.48 -8.69
C ASP A 80 -14.56 7.85 -10.04
N GLU A 81 -13.33 7.39 -10.33
CA GLU A 81 -12.68 7.51 -11.65
C GLU A 81 -13.49 6.86 -12.76
N CYS A 82 -13.89 5.59 -12.58
CA CYS A 82 -14.67 4.85 -13.57
C CYS A 82 -16.03 5.51 -13.85
N SER A 83 -16.71 6.03 -12.82
CA SER A 83 -17.97 6.74 -12.98
C SER A 83 -17.80 8.02 -13.81
N ARG A 84 -16.79 8.84 -13.49
CA ARG A 84 -16.47 10.06 -14.28
C ARG A 84 -16.12 9.74 -15.72
N MET A 85 -15.27 8.73 -15.95
CA MET A 85 -14.90 8.29 -17.30
C MET A 85 -16.10 7.80 -18.10
N TYR A 86 -17.05 7.10 -17.47
CA TYR A 86 -18.26 6.64 -18.15
C TYR A 86 -19.14 7.80 -18.62
N HIS A 87 -19.35 8.81 -17.75
CA HIS A 87 -20.12 10.00 -18.11
C HIS A 87 -19.46 10.85 -19.20
N ARG A 88 -18.12 10.85 -19.27
CA ARG A 88 -17.32 11.59 -20.25
C ARG A 88 -16.72 10.68 -21.34
N ARG A 89 -17.33 9.52 -21.62
CA ARG A 89 -16.72 8.48 -22.49
C ARG A 89 -16.42 8.91 -23.94
N LEU A 90 -17.07 9.99 -24.40
CA LEU A 90 -16.85 10.56 -25.74
C LEU A 90 -15.67 11.53 -25.77
N GLU A 91 -15.14 11.89 -24.61
CA GLU A 91 -13.99 12.79 -24.44
C GLU A 91 -12.74 11.95 -24.17
N ASN A 92 -11.61 12.32 -24.76
CA ASN A 92 -10.33 11.64 -24.52
C ASN A 92 -9.68 12.12 -23.20
N VAL A 93 -10.38 11.93 -22.08
CA VAL A 93 -10.05 12.52 -20.77
C VAL A 93 -9.45 11.52 -19.78
N GLY A 94 -9.13 10.30 -20.24
CA GLY A 94 -8.64 9.23 -19.36
C GLY A 94 -7.37 9.62 -18.59
N SER A 95 -6.43 10.31 -19.24
CA SER A 95 -5.19 10.77 -18.59
C SER A 95 -5.45 11.84 -17.54
N GLU A 96 -6.38 12.76 -17.80
CA GLU A 96 -6.77 13.83 -16.88
C GLU A 96 -7.45 13.26 -15.63
N GLU A 97 -8.43 12.38 -15.83
CA GLU A 97 -9.15 11.73 -14.73
C GLU A 97 -8.22 10.86 -13.89
N ARG A 98 -7.26 10.18 -14.53
CA ARG A 98 -6.22 9.42 -13.83
C ARG A 98 -5.32 10.32 -12.98
N ALA A 99 -4.89 11.46 -13.52
CA ALA A 99 -4.08 12.43 -12.77
C ALA A 99 -4.85 12.96 -11.55
N ARG A 100 -6.14 13.27 -11.71
CA ARG A 100 -7.03 13.68 -10.61
C ARG A 100 -7.16 12.60 -9.53
N THR A 101 -7.29 11.33 -9.90
CA THR A 101 -7.30 10.21 -8.94
C THR A 101 -5.98 10.11 -8.18
N ILE A 102 -4.84 10.22 -8.87
CA ILE A 102 -3.51 10.14 -8.25
C ILE A 102 -3.29 11.30 -7.28
N GLU A 103 -3.74 12.51 -7.61
CA GLU A 103 -3.65 13.68 -6.75
C GLU A 103 -4.46 13.47 -5.45
N LYS A 104 -5.73 13.04 -5.56
CA LYS A 104 -6.55 12.69 -4.39
C LYS A 104 -5.90 11.61 -3.55
N TRP A 105 -5.36 10.57 -4.19
CA TRP A 105 -4.70 9.47 -3.50
C TRP A 105 -3.45 9.94 -2.74
N GLN A 106 -2.64 10.82 -3.34
CA GLN A 106 -1.47 11.40 -2.67
C GLN A 106 -1.87 12.24 -1.45
N ALA A 107 -2.98 13.00 -1.53
CA ALA A 107 -3.50 13.77 -0.40
C ALA A 107 -4.01 12.86 0.74
N GLU A 108 -4.74 11.79 0.42
CA GLU A 108 -5.17 10.79 1.40
C GLU A 108 -3.98 10.09 2.05
N TRP A 109 -2.96 9.76 1.27
CA TRP A 109 -1.75 9.14 1.77
C TRP A 109 -0.99 10.05 2.75
N ALA A 110 -0.87 11.34 2.42
CA ALA A 110 -0.24 12.33 3.28
C ALA A 110 -0.98 12.48 4.62
N ARG A 111 -2.32 12.48 4.59
CA ARG A 111 -3.19 12.67 5.76
C ARG A 111 -3.31 11.43 6.65
N SER A 112 -3.06 10.23 6.11
CA SER A 112 -3.25 8.99 6.86
C SER A 112 -2.32 8.90 8.09
N THR A 113 -2.92 8.58 9.24
CA THR A 113 -2.20 8.29 10.49
C THR A 113 -1.69 6.85 10.53
N LYS A 114 -2.18 5.97 9.65
CA LYS A 114 -1.75 4.58 9.55
C LYS A 114 -0.50 4.47 8.68
N SER A 115 0.29 3.43 8.92
CA SER A 115 1.49 3.11 8.11
C SER A 115 2.49 4.26 7.94
N ARG A 116 2.68 5.07 8.99
CA ARG A 116 3.65 6.18 9.02
C ARG A 116 5.08 5.74 8.69
N TRP A 117 5.45 4.51 9.04
CA TRP A 117 6.72 3.93 8.62
C TRP A 117 6.84 3.84 7.10
N THR A 118 5.85 3.25 6.43
CA THR A 118 5.82 3.16 4.97
C THR A 118 5.76 4.54 4.33
N HIS A 119 4.98 5.47 4.87
CA HIS A 119 4.94 6.86 4.40
C HIS A 119 6.29 7.57 4.54
N ARG A 120 7.04 7.29 5.61
CA ARG A 120 8.39 7.84 5.77
C ARG A 120 9.34 7.37 4.66
N LEU A 121 9.18 6.14 4.19
CA LEU A 121 9.99 5.57 3.10
C LEU A 121 9.49 5.98 1.71
N ILE A 122 8.17 6.09 1.54
CA ILE A 122 7.51 6.41 0.27
C ILE A 122 6.52 7.57 0.51
N PRO A 123 7.01 8.82 0.64
CA PRO A 123 6.13 9.97 0.88
C PRO A 123 5.38 10.40 -0.40
N ASN A 124 6.04 10.30 -1.56
CA ASN A 124 5.44 10.55 -2.87
C ASN A 124 5.17 9.21 -3.56
N ILE A 125 3.91 8.96 -3.92
CA ILE A 125 3.48 7.70 -4.54
C ILE A 125 3.84 7.62 -6.03
N ILE A 126 4.01 8.74 -6.73
CA ILE A 126 4.21 8.77 -8.18
C ILE A 126 5.49 8.02 -8.58
N PRO A 127 6.68 8.30 -8.02
CA PRO A 127 7.89 7.55 -8.35
C PRO A 127 7.76 6.05 -8.05
N TRP A 128 6.95 5.70 -7.04
CA TRP A 128 6.71 4.30 -6.67
C TRP A 128 5.78 3.56 -7.64
N ILE A 129 4.80 4.26 -8.22
CA ILE A 129 3.87 3.70 -9.20
C ILE A 129 4.54 3.56 -10.57
N GLU A 130 5.34 4.57 -10.96
CA GLU A 130 5.95 4.66 -12.30
C GLU A 130 7.27 3.91 -12.44
N ARG A 131 7.79 3.33 -11.35
CA ARG A 131 9.05 2.58 -11.38
C ARG A 131 9.00 1.43 -12.39
N ARG A 132 9.99 1.40 -13.28
CA ARG A 132 10.14 0.35 -14.31
C ARG A 132 10.75 -0.95 -13.78
N HIS A 133 11.39 -0.89 -12.61
CA HIS A 133 12.11 -2.01 -12.03
C HIS A 133 11.79 -2.16 -10.54
N GLY A 134 12.21 -3.31 -10.00
CA GLY A 134 11.88 -3.71 -8.64
C GLY A 134 10.48 -4.28 -8.56
N GLU A 135 10.32 -5.34 -7.79
CA GLU A 135 9.04 -5.98 -7.56
C GLU A 135 8.85 -6.14 -6.05
N ALA A 136 7.63 -5.89 -5.57
CA ALA A 136 7.31 -6.12 -4.17
C ALA A 136 7.32 -7.63 -3.91
N ASN A 137 8.38 -8.12 -3.27
CA ASN A 137 8.48 -9.50 -2.81
C ASN A 137 8.26 -9.57 -1.30
N TYR A 138 8.14 -10.79 -0.77
CA TYR A 138 7.86 -11.01 0.65
C TYR A 138 8.80 -10.25 1.59
N HIS A 139 10.11 -10.31 1.36
CA HIS A 139 11.10 -9.67 2.23
C HIS A 139 11.11 -8.14 2.08
N LEU A 140 10.99 -7.65 0.84
CA LEU A 140 10.91 -6.21 0.59
C LEU A 140 9.65 -5.61 1.22
N THR A 141 8.51 -6.29 1.09
CA THR A 141 7.26 -5.85 1.72
C THR A 141 7.39 -5.81 3.24
N GLN A 142 8.04 -6.79 3.87
CA GLN A 142 8.31 -6.77 5.30
C GLN A 142 9.13 -5.52 5.70
N LEU A 143 10.22 -5.24 4.98
CA LEU A 143 11.05 -4.06 5.22
C LEU A 143 10.27 -2.75 5.10
N LEU A 144 9.53 -2.59 3.99
CA LEU A 144 8.80 -1.36 3.67
C LEU A 144 7.61 -1.11 4.59
N THR A 145 7.04 -2.17 5.14
CA THR A 145 5.95 -2.05 6.12
C THR A 145 6.49 -1.92 7.54
N GLY A 146 7.72 -2.36 7.81
CA GLY A 146 8.21 -2.51 9.18
C GLY A 146 7.43 -3.62 9.91
N HIS A 147 6.89 -4.57 9.16
CA HIS A 147 6.23 -5.78 9.65
C HIS A 147 7.07 -7.01 9.30
N GLY A 148 6.93 -8.08 10.08
CA GLY A 148 7.39 -9.41 9.67
C GLY A 148 8.23 -10.14 10.70
N CYS A 149 9.24 -10.89 10.23
CA CYS A 149 10.07 -11.72 11.10
C CYS A 149 11.17 -10.95 11.85
N PHE A 150 11.19 -9.62 11.77
CA PHE A 150 12.11 -8.81 12.53
C PHE A 150 11.77 -8.89 14.02
N ARG A 151 12.79 -9.14 14.85
CA ARG A 151 12.64 -9.25 16.32
C ARG A 151 11.98 -8.02 16.94
N SER A 152 12.33 -6.82 16.46
CA SER A 152 11.68 -5.57 16.89
C SER A 152 10.17 -5.55 16.63
N TYR A 153 9.72 -6.10 15.50
CA TYR A 153 8.31 -6.25 15.20
C TYR A 153 7.66 -7.33 16.05
N LEU A 154 8.26 -8.51 16.15
CA LEU A 154 7.72 -9.64 16.91
C LEU A 154 7.58 -9.30 18.41
N CYS A 155 8.58 -8.61 18.98
CA CYS A 155 8.55 -8.09 20.34
C CYS A 155 7.44 -7.05 20.51
N ARG A 156 7.28 -6.12 19.57
CA ARG A 156 6.19 -5.13 19.61
C ARG A 156 4.80 -5.76 19.53
N THR A 157 4.66 -6.90 18.85
CA THR A 157 3.40 -7.65 18.76
C THR A 157 3.24 -8.76 19.80
N ASN A 158 4.08 -8.79 20.85
CA ASN A 158 4.06 -9.80 21.91
C ASN A 158 4.22 -11.26 21.43
N ASN A 159 4.81 -11.46 20.25
CA ASN A 159 5.13 -12.79 19.72
C ASN A 159 6.53 -13.25 20.12
N ASP A 160 7.33 -12.38 20.73
CA ASP A 160 8.68 -12.65 21.19
C ASP A 160 9.01 -11.76 22.40
N THR A 161 9.99 -12.14 23.21
CA THR A 161 10.35 -11.43 24.45
C THR A 161 11.50 -10.46 24.28
N SER A 162 12.14 -10.42 23.11
CA SER A 162 13.31 -9.59 22.85
C SER A 162 13.32 -9.05 21.42
N ASP A 163 13.68 -7.78 21.28
CA ASP A 163 13.91 -7.10 20.00
C ASP A 163 15.31 -7.34 19.41
N ARG A 164 16.19 -8.04 20.15
CA ARG A 164 17.58 -8.27 19.75
C ARG A 164 17.71 -9.38 18.71
N CYS A 165 18.56 -9.15 17.71
CA CYS A 165 18.93 -10.16 16.73
C CYS A 165 19.86 -11.22 17.36
N PRO A 166 19.51 -12.52 17.34
CA PRO A 166 20.36 -13.59 17.90
C PRO A 166 21.73 -13.72 17.22
N ALA A 167 21.84 -13.26 15.97
CA ALA A 167 23.08 -13.30 15.20
C ALA A 167 24.10 -12.24 15.65
N ILE A 168 23.69 -11.20 16.37
CA ILE A 168 24.60 -10.21 16.97
C ILE A 168 25.07 -10.76 18.32
N ARG A 169 25.99 -11.73 18.28
CA ARG A 169 26.78 -12.08 19.47
C ARG A 169 27.79 -10.96 19.73
N GLY A 170 27.49 -10.05 20.66
CA GLY A 170 28.52 -9.22 21.32
C GLY A 170 28.79 -7.80 20.80
N GLY A 171 27.89 -7.16 20.05
CA GLY A 171 28.06 -5.75 19.66
C GLY A 171 27.81 -4.79 20.83
N LYS A 172 28.87 -4.21 21.41
CA LYS A 172 28.79 -3.11 22.38
C LYS A 172 27.88 -2.01 21.84
N ARG A 173 27.03 -1.43 22.70
CA ARG A 173 26.25 -0.22 22.39
C ARG A 173 27.20 0.85 21.86
N GLY A 174 27.17 1.13 20.55
CA GLY A 174 27.56 2.45 20.07
C GLY A 174 26.65 3.43 20.79
N ALA A 175 27.23 4.29 21.62
CA ALA A 175 26.51 5.31 22.35
C ALA A 175 25.61 6.09 21.38
N PRO A 176 24.40 6.52 21.80
CA PRO A 176 23.62 7.44 20.99
C PRO A 176 24.48 8.68 20.71
N LEU A 177 24.73 8.97 19.42
CA LEU A 177 25.30 10.24 19.03
C LEU A 177 24.40 11.33 19.62
N PRO A 178 24.92 12.24 20.45
CA PRO A 178 24.10 13.32 21.00
C PRO A 178 23.65 14.19 19.82
N LEU A 179 22.33 14.26 19.63
CA LEU A 179 21.69 15.34 18.86
C LEU A 179 21.85 16.64 19.65
N SER A 180 23.07 17.18 19.72
CA SER A 180 23.29 18.56 20.16
C SER A 180 23.12 19.48 18.96
N ARG A 181 22.00 20.20 18.97
CA ARG A 181 21.85 21.61 18.55
C ARG A 181 22.91 22.15 17.58
N ALA A 182 22.51 22.41 16.35
CA ALA A 182 23.05 23.52 15.56
C ALA A 182 21.86 24.39 15.11
N LEU A 183 21.49 25.33 15.97
CA LEU A 183 20.64 26.49 15.69
C LEU A 183 21.30 27.70 16.38
N GLY A 184 21.62 28.72 15.59
CA GLY A 184 22.16 30.04 15.99
C GLY A 184 23.67 30.04 16.20
N THR A 185 24.48 30.90 15.58
CA THR A 185 24.27 32.20 14.91
C THR A 185 25.27 32.37 13.78
#